data_AF-A0A238J5G0-F1
#
_entry.id   AF-A0A238J5G0-F1
#
_cell.length_a   1.000
_cell.length_b   1.000
_cell.length_c   1.000
_cell.angle_alpha   90.00
_cell.angle_beta   90.00
_cell.angle_gamma   90.00
#
_symmetry.space_group_name_H-M   'P 1'
#
loop_
_entity.id
_entity.type
_entity.pdbx_description
1 polymer ?
#
loop_
_entity_poly.entity_id
_entity_poly.type
_entity_poly.pdbx_seq_one_letter_code
_entity_poly.pdbx_strand_id
1 'polypeptide(L)'
;MADTRPAELDDPLYSLAHLTLINCTPAELVYVAARAGYEAVSPRFITMNVPGEFTHAPLDKAQVQATKTALDTTGLKVLDIELARITEDCDPREFEAALELGGELGARHMIMSAWTTRRDDRNFLLDVYSETCDLAAPYGLTIDLEFPSFSRLRTLDEVLDIVRAADRPNGGVLVDTLYLHLSRVDLGELLHVPPEWLHFLHISDCLPGIADTREGMIQLARDARLYPGEGWIDFAGIIERCPPMNYSIELPNQSRVSELGYEEHARRCLTHAKQVFGATRSKRRMAEPLAA
;
A
#
# COMPACT_ATOMS: atom_id res chain seq x y z
N MET A 1 -1.24 -30.04 -31.11
CA MET A 1 -2.16 -29.29 -30.22
C MET A 1 -1.29 -28.72 -29.12
N ALA A 2 -1.03 -27.41 -29.16
CA ALA A 2 -0.33 -26.74 -28.07
C ALA A 2 -1.27 -26.72 -26.86
N ASP A 3 -0.75 -27.15 -25.72
CA ASP A 3 -1.43 -27.17 -24.43
C ASP A 3 -1.67 -25.72 -23.99
N THR A 4 -2.81 -25.14 -24.38
CA THR A 4 -3.29 -23.84 -23.91
C THR A 4 -3.93 -24.03 -22.55
N ARG A 5 -3.12 -24.36 -21.54
CA ARG A 5 -3.50 -24.06 -20.16
C ARG A 5 -3.34 -22.56 -19.96
N PRO A 6 -4.33 -21.85 -19.40
CA PRO A 6 -4.12 -20.49 -18.93
C PRO A 6 -2.90 -20.50 -18.02
N ALA A 7 -2.04 -19.48 -18.09
CA ALA A 7 -1.00 -19.31 -17.08
C ALA A 7 -1.68 -19.41 -15.71
N GLU A 8 -1.29 -20.40 -14.90
CA GLU A 8 -1.71 -20.45 -13.49
C GLU A 8 -1.36 -19.08 -12.93
N LEU A 9 -2.38 -18.33 -12.50
CA LEU A 9 -2.16 -17.06 -11.84
C LEU A 9 -1.35 -17.39 -10.60
N ASP A 10 -0.09 -16.94 -10.56
CA ASP A 10 0.79 -17.10 -9.41
C ASP A 10 0.02 -16.78 -8.13
N ASP A 11 0.20 -17.58 -7.09
CA ASP A 11 -0.43 -17.31 -5.80
C ASP A 11 -0.08 -15.87 -5.36
N PRO A 12 -1.06 -15.13 -4.81
CA PRO A 12 -0.87 -13.73 -4.51
C PRO A 12 0.21 -13.56 -3.44
N LEU A 13 1.14 -12.63 -3.70
CA LEU A 13 2.18 -12.31 -2.73
C LEU A 13 1.57 -11.56 -1.55
N TYR A 14 1.99 -11.92 -0.34
CA TYR A 14 1.65 -11.18 0.88
C TYR A 14 2.85 -10.40 1.41
N SER A 15 2.70 -9.08 1.50
CA SER A 15 3.65 -8.14 2.07
C SER A 15 3.22 -7.68 3.46
N LEU A 16 4.20 -7.48 4.35
CA LEU A 16 3.97 -6.84 5.65
C LEU A 16 4.22 -5.33 5.53
N ALA A 17 3.15 -4.53 5.63
CA ALA A 17 3.24 -3.07 5.63
C ALA A 17 3.94 -2.56 6.89
N HIS A 18 4.77 -1.53 6.78
CA HIS A 18 5.55 -1.05 7.92
C HIS A 18 4.64 -0.44 8.99
N LEU A 19 3.55 0.21 8.60
CA LEU A 19 2.62 0.80 9.57
C LEU A 19 2.03 -0.23 10.54
N THR A 20 1.88 -1.49 10.13
CA THR A 20 1.46 -2.60 11.00
C THR A 20 2.37 -2.74 12.22
N LEU A 21 3.67 -2.49 12.05
CA LEU A 21 4.70 -2.59 13.08
C LEU A 21 5.57 -1.32 13.12
N ILE A 22 4.94 -0.13 13.14
CA ILE A 22 5.61 1.16 12.87
C ILE A 22 6.85 1.48 13.73
N ASN A 23 6.97 0.85 14.89
CA ASN A 23 8.08 1.05 15.82
C ASN A 23 9.28 0.12 15.54
N CYS A 24 9.19 -0.78 14.55
CA CYS A 24 10.31 -1.57 14.07
C CYS A 24 11.26 -0.71 13.24
N THR A 25 12.54 -1.09 13.21
CA THR A 25 13.42 -0.74 12.11
C THR A 25 13.04 -1.54 10.85
N PRO A 26 13.39 -1.06 9.63
CA PRO A 26 13.13 -1.85 8.41
C PRO A 26 13.80 -3.23 8.43
N ALA A 27 14.97 -3.39 9.07
CA ALA A 27 15.60 -4.69 9.23
C ALA A 27 14.82 -5.62 10.18
N GLU A 28 14.30 -5.10 11.30
CA GLU A 28 13.42 -5.87 12.19
C GLU A 28 12.12 -6.27 11.50
N LEU A 29 11.53 -5.38 10.69
CA LEU A 29 10.35 -5.66 9.87
C LEU A 29 10.60 -6.89 8.97
N VAL A 30 11.72 -6.93 8.26
CA VAL A 30 12.12 -8.06 7.40
C VAL A 30 12.23 -9.36 8.20
N TYR A 31 12.95 -9.35 9.32
CA TYR A 31 13.09 -10.56 10.13
C TYR A 31 11.77 -11.05 10.74
N VAL A 32 10.91 -10.13 11.18
CA VAL A 32 9.58 -10.48 11.70
C VAL A 32 8.69 -11.05 10.59
N ALA A 33 8.67 -10.41 9.42
CA ALA A 33 7.93 -10.86 8.25
C ALA A 33 8.34 -12.30 7.84
N ALA A 34 9.64 -12.59 7.81
CA ALA A 34 10.16 -13.90 7.44
C ALA A 34 9.70 -14.99 8.43
N ARG A 35 9.77 -14.73 9.73
CA ARG A 35 9.32 -15.67 10.77
C ARG A 35 7.80 -15.82 10.82
N ALA A 36 7.06 -14.78 10.44
CA ALA A 36 5.61 -14.82 10.35
C ALA A 36 5.10 -15.50 9.06
N GLY A 37 5.96 -15.72 8.07
CA GLY A 37 5.64 -16.44 6.82
C GLY A 37 5.19 -15.55 5.66
N TYR A 38 5.53 -14.26 5.69
CA TYR A 38 5.33 -13.34 4.57
C TYR A 38 6.34 -13.62 3.44
N GLU A 39 6.05 -13.06 2.27
CA GLU A 39 6.87 -13.19 1.06
C GLU A 39 7.51 -11.87 0.65
N ALA A 40 6.98 -10.74 1.13
CA ALA A 40 7.61 -9.43 1.02
C ALA A 40 7.41 -8.56 2.26
N VAL A 41 8.06 -7.41 2.24
CA VAL A 41 7.83 -6.28 3.14
C VAL A 41 7.59 -5.00 2.36
N SER A 42 6.93 -4.04 3.00
CA SER A 42 6.73 -2.69 2.47
C SER A 42 7.35 -1.67 3.43
N PRO A 43 8.69 -1.50 3.41
CA PRO A 43 9.38 -0.66 4.37
C PRO A 43 9.11 0.83 4.13
N ARG A 44 9.08 1.57 5.23
CA ARG A 44 9.02 3.03 5.21
C ARG A 44 10.41 3.64 5.10
N PHE A 45 10.73 4.22 3.94
CA PHE A 45 11.98 4.95 3.71
C PHE A 45 11.82 6.46 3.64
N ILE A 46 10.57 6.93 3.59
CA ILE A 46 10.24 8.35 3.47
C ILE A 46 9.82 8.88 4.84
N THR A 47 10.36 10.04 5.20
CA THR A 47 10.02 10.72 6.45
C THR A 47 8.75 11.55 6.26
N MET A 48 7.71 11.29 7.06
CA MET A 48 6.48 12.09 7.09
C MET A 48 6.62 13.35 7.97
N ASN A 49 7.75 13.61 8.60
CA ASN A 49 7.98 14.79 9.44
C ASN A 49 6.89 15.00 10.50
N VAL A 50 6.40 13.91 11.10
CA VAL A 50 5.42 13.95 12.20
C VAL A 50 6.09 13.72 13.55
N PRO A 51 5.54 14.26 14.67
CA PRO A 51 6.13 14.05 15.98
C PRO A 51 6.25 12.57 16.35
N GLY A 52 7.45 12.14 16.74
CA GLY A 52 7.72 10.78 17.23
C GLY A 52 7.77 9.70 16.14
N GLU A 53 7.93 10.07 14.86
CA GLU A 53 7.81 9.15 13.72
C GLU A 53 8.87 8.03 13.70
N PHE A 54 10.14 8.36 13.92
CA PHE A 54 11.21 7.39 13.93
C PHE A 54 12.16 7.59 15.10
N THR A 55 12.65 6.48 15.65
CA THR A 55 13.78 6.49 16.58
C THR A 55 15.12 6.66 15.85
N HIS A 56 15.19 6.23 14.57
CA HIS A 56 16.37 6.34 13.71
C HIS A 56 15.95 6.75 12.29
N ALA A 57 16.73 7.62 11.64
CA ALA A 57 16.43 8.03 10.27
C ALA A 57 16.42 6.81 9.32
N PRO A 58 15.37 6.62 8.51
CA PRO A 58 15.22 5.39 7.72
C PRO A 58 16.29 5.23 6.63
N LEU A 59 16.88 6.35 6.18
CA LEU A 59 17.97 6.39 5.18
C LEU A 59 19.37 6.47 5.80
N ASP A 60 19.51 6.27 7.11
CA ASP A 60 20.84 6.17 7.72
C ASP A 60 21.61 4.96 7.16
N LYS A 61 22.92 5.12 6.94
CA LYS A 61 23.77 4.10 6.30
C LYS A 61 23.76 2.77 7.07
N ALA A 62 23.73 2.81 8.40
CA ALA A 62 23.71 1.58 9.19
C ALA A 62 22.34 0.88 9.07
N GLN A 63 21.25 1.64 9.03
CA GLN A 63 19.90 1.10 8.83
C GLN A 63 19.73 0.48 7.43
N VAL A 64 20.21 1.17 6.40
CA VAL A 64 20.22 0.68 5.01
C VAL A 64 21.00 -0.62 4.91
N GLN A 65 22.22 -0.67 5.47
CA GLN A 65 23.05 -1.88 5.42
C GLN A 65 22.42 -3.04 6.21
N ALA A 66 21.84 -2.77 7.38
CA ALA A 66 21.14 -3.79 8.16
C ALA A 66 19.94 -4.36 7.41
N THR A 67 19.20 -3.50 6.69
CA THR A 67 18.04 -3.90 5.87
C THR A 67 18.47 -4.79 4.71
N LYS A 68 19.53 -4.41 3.98
CA LYS A 68 20.13 -5.23 2.92
C LYS A 68 20.52 -6.61 3.44
N THR A 69 21.26 -6.67 4.55
CA THR A 69 21.64 -7.94 5.18
C THR A 69 20.44 -8.77 5.59
N ALA A 70 19.37 -8.16 6.12
CA ALA A 70 18.16 -8.87 6.49
C ALA A 70 17.45 -9.47 5.26
N LEU A 71 17.35 -8.71 4.16
CA LEU A 71 16.76 -9.18 2.90
C LEU A 71 17.58 -10.35 2.32
N ASP A 72 18.91 -10.21 2.25
CA ASP A 72 19.82 -11.26 1.78
C ASP A 72 19.72 -12.54 2.64
N THR A 73 19.58 -12.38 3.96
CA THR A 73 19.51 -13.50 4.90
C THR A 73 18.18 -14.25 4.81
N THR A 74 17.08 -13.53 4.58
CA THR A 74 15.73 -14.09 4.62
C THR A 74 15.19 -14.49 3.25
N GLY A 75 15.71 -13.89 2.18
CA GLY A 75 15.19 -14.05 0.82
C GLY A 75 13.85 -13.34 0.57
N LEU A 76 13.39 -12.50 1.50
CA LEU A 76 12.18 -11.70 1.33
C LEU A 76 12.34 -10.69 0.19
N LYS A 77 11.23 -10.42 -0.50
CA LYS A 77 11.15 -9.36 -1.50
C LYS A 77 10.76 -8.03 -0.85
N VAL A 78 10.90 -6.95 -1.59
CA VAL A 78 10.28 -5.65 -1.26
C VAL A 78 9.15 -5.42 -2.24
N LEU A 79 7.92 -5.26 -1.75
CA LEU A 79 6.76 -5.00 -2.61
C LEU A 79 6.72 -3.52 -2.98
N ASP A 80 6.69 -2.65 -1.97
CA ASP A 80 6.57 -1.21 -2.12
C ASP A 80 7.35 -0.45 -1.03
N ILE A 81 7.47 0.87 -1.17
CA ILE A 81 8.03 1.76 -0.15
C ILE A 81 6.99 2.80 0.30
N GLU A 82 6.94 3.04 1.62
CA GLU A 82 6.00 3.97 2.25
C GLU A 82 6.69 5.28 2.70
N LEU A 83 5.98 6.38 2.91
CA LEU A 83 4.84 6.89 2.12
C LEU A 83 5.15 8.34 1.81
N ALA A 84 5.12 8.72 0.53
CA ALA A 84 5.27 10.10 0.10
C ALA A 84 4.00 10.91 0.42
N ARG A 85 4.15 12.13 0.93
CA ARG A 85 3.03 13.05 1.16
C ARG A 85 3.15 14.27 0.29
N ILE A 86 2.04 14.64 -0.36
CA ILE A 86 1.91 15.95 -1.01
C ILE A 86 1.41 16.95 0.03
N THR A 87 2.32 17.75 0.57
CA THR A 87 2.04 18.95 1.37
C THR A 87 2.22 20.21 0.52
N GLU A 88 1.82 21.38 1.02
CA GLU A 88 1.89 22.66 0.29
C GLU A 88 3.31 23.06 -0.16
N ASP A 89 4.32 22.54 0.52
CA ASP A 89 5.75 22.78 0.32
C ASP A 89 6.48 21.57 -0.28
N CYS A 90 5.75 20.54 -0.73
CA CYS A 90 6.34 19.32 -1.25
C CYS A 90 7.19 19.59 -2.50
N ASP A 91 8.47 19.19 -2.44
CA ASP A 91 9.36 19.05 -3.59
C ASP A 91 9.51 17.54 -3.90
N PRO A 92 9.01 17.04 -5.05
CA PRO A 92 9.16 15.65 -5.47
C PRO A 92 10.60 15.11 -5.40
N ARG A 93 11.61 15.97 -5.56
CA ARG A 93 13.03 15.57 -5.56
C ARG A 93 13.51 15.10 -4.20
N GLU A 94 12.82 15.49 -3.13
CA GLU A 94 13.12 14.98 -1.78
C GLU A 94 12.87 13.46 -1.67
N PHE A 95 12.07 12.88 -2.56
CA PHE A 95 11.82 11.43 -2.60
C PHE A 95 12.89 10.64 -3.36
N GLU A 96 13.79 11.28 -4.12
CA GLU A 96 14.74 10.60 -5.02
C GLU A 96 15.64 9.60 -4.28
N ALA A 97 16.13 9.96 -3.08
CA ALA A 97 16.95 9.05 -2.28
C ALA A 97 16.20 7.79 -1.83
N ALA A 98 14.89 7.92 -1.54
CA ALA A 98 14.06 6.78 -1.18
C ALA A 98 13.69 5.94 -2.41
N LEU A 99 13.44 6.58 -3.56
CA LEU A 99 13.20 5.92 -4.85
C LEU A 99 14.43 5.12 -5.30
N GLU A 100 15.62 5.70 -5.22
CA GLU A 100 16.89 5.03 -5.55
C GLU A 100 17.11 3.80 -4.66
N LEU A 101 16.96 3.96 -3.35
CA LEU A 101 17.08 2.85 -2.41
C LEU A 101 16.01 1.78 -2.67
N GLY A 102 14.75 2.18 -2.90
CA GLY A 102 13.67 1.27 -3.23
C GLY A 102 13.98 0.45 -4.47
N GLY A 103 14.42 1.10 -5.55
CA GLY A 103 14.86 0.44 -6.78
C GLY A 103 16.05 -0.50 -6.55
N GLU A 104 17.06 -0.09 -5.78
CA GLU A 104 18.22 -0.91 -5.42
C GLU A 104 17.81 -2.18 -4.66
N LEU A 105 16.86 -2.06 -3.72
CA LEU A 105 16.32 -3.18 -2.94
C LEU A 105 15.29 -4.01 -3.71
N GLY A 106 14.97 -3.62 -4.95
CA GLY A 106 14.03 -4.33 -5.80
C GLY A 106 12.57 -4.16 -5.36
N ALA A 107 12.19 -3.02 -4.81
CA ALA A 107 10.78 -2.60 -4.71
C ALA A 107 10.14 -2.50 -6.11
N ARG A 108 8.81 -2.52 -6.17
CA ARG A 108 8.05 -2.36 -7.43
C ARG A 108 7.18 -1.11 -7.42
N HIS A 109 6.77 -0.68 -6.24
CA HIS A 109 5.83 0.41 -6.07
C HIS A 109 6.32 1.41 -5.01
N MET A 110 5.84 2.64 -5.07
CA MET A 110 5.88 3.61 -3.99
C MET A 110 4.48 4.16 -3.79
N ILE A 111 4.07 4.30 -2.55
CA ILE A 111 2.78 4.88 -2.23
C ILE A 111 2.92 6.39 -2.02
N MET A 112 1.88 7.12 -2.42
CA MET A 112 1.80 8.57 -2.27
C MET A 112 0.38 8.99 -1.85
N SER A 113 0.22 10.01 -1.02
CA SER A 113 -1.10 10.57 -0.69
C SER A 113 -1.06 12.08 -0.53
N ALA A 114 -2.18 12.74 -0.80
CA ALA A 114 -2.28 14.19 -0.77
C ALA A 114 -2.81 14.71 0.59
N TRP A 115 -2.12 15.69 1.17
CA TRP A 115 -2.38 16.22 2.52
C TRP A 115 -2.48 17.75 2.59
N THR A 116 -2.52 18.42 1.45
CA THR A 116 -2.76 19.87 1.38
C THR A 116 -4.11 20.24 2.01
N THR A 117 -4.16 21.44 2.58
CA THR A 117 -5.35 21.99 3.24
C THR A 117 -6.31 22.70 2.27
N ARG A 118 -5.79 23.12 1.11
CA ARG A 118 -6.53 23.81 0.05
C ARG A 118 -7.42 22.83 -0.73
N ARG A 119 -8.38 23.36 -1.50
CA ARG A 119 -9.29 22.57 -2.36
C ARG A 119 -9.27 23.01 -3.82
N ASP A 120 -8.62 24.13 -4.10
CA ASP A 120 -8.45 24.74 -5.42
C ASP A 120 -7.06 24.45 -6.03
N ASP A 121 -6.44 23.36 -5.60
CA ASP A 121 -5.04 23.00 -5.80
C ASP A 121 -4.84 21.80 -6.74
N ARG A 122 -5.86 21.44 -7.52
CA ARG A 122 -5.82 20.29 -8.45
C ARG A 122 -4.57 20.27 -9.33
N ASN A 123 -4.21 21.41 -9.94
CA ASN A 123 -3.05 21.49 -10.83
C ASN A 123 -1.73 21.28 -10.06
N PHE A 124 -1.64 21.75 -8.82
CA PHE A 124 -0.47 21.50 -7.98
C PHE A 124 -0.33 20.00 -7.68
N LEU A 125 -1.41 19.32 -7.29
CA LEU A 125 -1.38 17.87 -7.04
C LEU A 125 -0.97 17.10 -8.29
N LEU A 126 -1.50 17.50 -9.46
CA LEU A 126 -1.15 16.93 -10.75
C LEU A 126 0.33 17.11 -11.09
N ASP A 127 0.88 18.32 -10.92
CA ASP A 127 2.28 18.63 -11.23
C ASP A 127 3.21 17.80 -10.32
N VAL A 128 2.97 17.79 -9.01
CA VAL A 128 3.77 17.04 -8.03
C VAL A 128 3.70 15.54 -8.28
N TYR A 129 2.50 14.99 -8.54
CA TYR A 129 2.33 13.57 -8.83
C TYR A 129 3.03 13.18 -10.14
N SER A 130 2.92 14.01 -11.19
CA SER A 130 3.55 13.76 -12.49
C SER A 130 5.09 13.78 -12.39
N GLU A 131 5.66 14.79 -11.72
CA GLU A 131 7.12 14.86 -11.50
C GLU A 131 7.61 13.69 -10.65
N THR A 132 6.84 13.27 -9.64
CA THR A 132 7.17 12.07 -8.83
C THR A 132 7.18 10.79 -9.67
N CYS A 133 6.21 10.63 -10.58
CA CYS A 133 6.20 9.49 -11.53
C CYS A 133 7.43 9.52 -12.46
N ASP A 134 7.79 10.69 -12.97
CA ASP A 134 8.93 10.87 -13.86
C ASP A 134 10.26 10.57 -13.14
N LEU A 135 10.41 10.96 -11.87
CA LEU A 135 11.57 10.63 -11.02
C LEU A 135 11.65 9.13 -10.67
N ALA A 136 10.52 8.46 -10.54
CA ALA A 136 10.46 7.05 -10.16
C ALA A 136 10.75 6.08 -11.32
N ALA A 137 10.48 6.51 -12.56
CA ALA A 137 10.58 5.67 -13.74
C ALA A 137 11.99 5.06 -13.98
N PRO A 138 13.12 5.79 -13.79
CA PRO A 138 14.46 5.21 -13.93
C PRO A 138 14.76 4.09 -12.94
N TYR A 139 14.07 4.05 -11.79
CA TYR A 139 14.22 3.03 -10.76
C TYR A 139 13.24 1.86 -10.93
N GLY A 140 12.40 1.89 -11.96
CA GLY A 140 11.43 0.83 -12.25
C GLY A 140 10.26 0.77 -11.26
N LEU A 141 9.95 1.90 -10.60
CA LEU A 141 8.88 1.99 -9.60
C LEU A 141 7.61 2.61 -10.20
N THR A 142 6.45 2.07 -9.80
CA THR A 142 5.15 2.73 -9.97
C THR A 142 4.85 3.67 -8.81
N ILE A 143 4.01 4.67 -9.04
CA ILE A 143 3.51 5.57 -8.01
C ILE A 143 2.01 5.39 -7.84
N ASP A 144 1.64 4.77 -6.72
CA ASP A 144 0.26 4.46 -6.39
C ASP A 144 -0.32 5.53 -5.47
N LEU A 145 -1.23 6.34 -6.03
CA LEU A 145 -1.88 7.43 -5.32
C LEU A 145 -3.00 6.89 -4.45
N GLU A 146 -2.88 7.08 -3.14
CA GLU A 146 -3.83 6.67 -2.12
C GLU A 146 -4.73 7.83 -1.70
N PHE A 147 -5.99 7.51 -1.35
CA PHE A 147 -7.01 8.47 -0.97
C PHE A 147 -7.56 8.24 0.45
N PRO A 148 -6.77 8.43 1.53
CA PRO A 148 -7.30 8.35 2.88
C PRO A 148 -8.50 9.27 3.09
N SER A 149 -9.58 8.78 3.70
CA SER A 149 -10.87 9.49 3.78
C SER A 149 -10.80 10.85 4.50
N PHE A 150 -9.75 11.09 5.27
CA PHE A 150 -9.48 12.34 5.99
C PHE A 150 -8.34 13.19 5.41
N SER A 151 -7.87 12.86 4.21
CA SER A 151 -6.83 13.55 3.48
C SER A 151 -7.38 14.62 2.51
N ARG A 152 -6.54 15.11 1.61
CA ARG A 152 -6.94 16.02 0.53
C ARG A 152 -7.80 15.32 -0.53
N LEU A 153 -7.42 14.12 -0.97
CA LEU A 153 -8.19 13.32 -1.92
C LEU A 153 -8.96 12.26 -1.14
N ARG A 154 -10.28 12.33 -1.15
CA ARG A 154 -11.15 11.55 -0.26
C ARG A 154 -11.99 10.51 -0.99
N THR A 155 -12.09 10.61 -2.32
CA THR A 155 -12.92 9.74 -3.15
C THR A 155 -12.09 9.10 -4.25
N LEU A 156 -12.58 7.97 -4.76
CA LEU A 156 -12.00 7.29 -5.91
C LEU A 156 -12.00 8.19 -7.16
N ASP A 157 -13.06 8.98 -7.37
CA ASP A 157 -13.12 9.92 -8.50
C ASP A 157 -12.04 11.01 -8.44
N GLU A 158 -11.77 11.57 -7.25
CA GLU A 158 -10.74 12.60 -7.08
C GLU A 158 -9.34 12.06 -7.41
N VAL A 159 -9.03 10.84 -6.98
CA VAL A 159 -7.73 10.22 -7.27
C VAL A 159 -7.61 9.83 -8.75
N LEU A 160 -8.67 9.29 -9.35
CA LEU A 160 -8.69 8.93 -10.77
C LEU A 160 -8.56 10.15 -11.68
N ASP A 161 -9.11 11.30 -11.29
CA ASP A 161 -8.93 12.56 -12.03
C ASP A 161 -7.45 12.97 -12.11
N ILE A 162 -6.70 12.87 -11.00
CA ILE A 162 -5.27 13.18 -10.97
C ILE A 162 -4.47 12.17 -11.79
N VAL A 163 -4.64 10.86 -11.53
CA VAL A 163 -3.88 9.80 -12.22
C VAL A 163 -4.13 9.85 -13.73
N ARG A 164 -5.38 10.03 -14.16
CA ARG A 164 -5.73 10.15 -15.58
C ARG A 164 -5.14 11.39 -16.23
N ALA A 165 -5.16 12.52 -15.54
CA ALA A 165 -4.63 13.78 -16.08
C ALA A 165 -3.09 13.78 -16.15
N ALA A 166 -2.42 13.03 -15.27
CA ALA A 166 -0.98 12.88 -15.27
C ALA A 166 -0.48 12.08 -16.48
N ASP A 167 -1.27 11.11 -16.94
CA ASP A 167 -0.99 10.30 -18.14
C ASP A 167 0.44 9.72 -18.11
N ARG A 168 0.81 9.11 -16.97
CA ARG A 168 2.11 8.48 -16.77
C ARG A 168 1.98 6.95 -16.77
N PRO A 169 2.85 6.23 -17.50
CA PRO A 169 2.72 4.78 -17.66
C PRO A 169 2.98 3.99 -16.37
N ASN A 170 3.63 4.60 -15.39
CA ASN A 170 3.90 4.03 -14.07
C ASN A 170 3.00 4.64 -12.96
N GLY A 171 1.95 5.37 -13.33
CA GLY A 171 0.97 5.90 -12.38
C GLY A 171 -0.14 4.90 -12.08
N GLY A 172 -0.57 4.83 -10.82
CA GLY A 172 -1.65 3.97 -10.36
C GLY A 172 -2.41 4.53 -9.17
N VAL A 173 -3.36 3.73 -8.67
CA VAL A 173 -4.19 4.03 -7.50
C VAL A 173 -3.99 2.92 -6.48
N LEU A 174 -3.64 3.30 -5.25
CA LEU A 174 -3.67 2.37 -4.12
C LEU A 174 -5.08 2.33 -3.54
N VAL A 175 -5.63 1.13 -3.50
CA VAL A 175 -6.89 0.84 -2.80
C VAL A 175 -6.58 0.23 -1.44
N ASP A 176 -6.84 1.00 -0.38
CA ASP A 176 -6.92 0.49 1.00
C ASP A 176 -8.37 0.11 1.33
N THR A 177 -8.55 -1.15 1.72
CA THR A 177 -9.83 -1.72 2.16
C THR A 177 -10.53 -0.91 3.26
N LEU A 178 -9.77 -0.32 4.20
CA LEU A 178 -10.32 0.56 5.22
C LEU A 178 -10.91 1.84 4.59
N TYR A 179 -10.16 2.49 3.71
CA TYR A 179 -10.57 3.75 3.11
C TYR A 179 -11.69 3.59 2.08
N LEU A 180 -11.79 2.45 1.38
CA LEU A 180 -12.98 2.13 0.60
C LEU A 180 -14.25 2.18 1.44
N HIS A 181 -14.22 1.55 2.62
CA HIS A 181 -15.37 1.53 3.53
C HIS A 181 -15.64 2.91 4.13
N LEU A 182 -14.61 3.59 4.67
CA LEU A 182 -14.77 4.91 5.27
C LEU A 182 -15.24 5.97 4.26
N SER A 183 -14.82 5.88 3.00
CA SER A 183 -15.27 6.75 1.91
C SER A 183 -16.56 6.29 1.24
N ARG A 184 -17.17 5.17 1.67
CA ARG A 184 -18.43 4.62 1.15
C ARG A 184 -18.41 4.36 -0.36
N VAL A 185 -17.26 3.92 -0.88
CA VAL A 185 -17.10 3.61 -2.30
C VAL A 185 -17.99 2.41 -2.64
N ASP A 186 -18.82 2.52 -3.69
CA ASP A 186 -19.53 1.36 -4.21
C ASP A 186 -18.51 0.42 -4.87
N LEU A 187 -18.47 -0.86 -4.46
CA LEU A 187 -17.49 -1.82 -4.99
C LEU A 187 -17.57 -1.96 -6.53
N GLY A 188 -18.72 -1.70 -7.14
CA GLY A 188 -18.88 -1.63 -8.59
C GLY A 188 -18.02 -0.57 -9.27
N GLU A 189 -17.64 0.50 -8.57
CA GLU A 189 -16.75 1.55 -9.09
C GLU A 189 -15.34 1.01 -9.38
N LEU A 190 -14.90 -0.04 -8.69
CA LEU A 190 -13.60 -0.69 -8.95
C LEU A 190 -13.49 -1.22 -10.38
N LEU A 191 -14.62 -1.57 -11.01
CA LEU A 191 -14.65 -2.02 -12.41
C LEU A 191 -14.35 -0.90 -13.41
N HIS A 192 -14.48 0.36 -13.00
CA HIS A 192 -14.18 1.54 -13.82
C HIS A 192 -12.71 1.98 -13.73
N VAL A 193 -11.95 1.50 -12.75
CA VAL A 193 -10.52 1.78 -12.62
C VAL A 193 -9.76 0.91 -13.64
N PRO A 194 -8.96 1.46 -14.58
CA PRO A 194 -8.15 0.65 -15.48
C PRO A 194 -7.34 -0.42 -14.73
N PRO A 195 -7.36 -1.71 -15.14
CA PRO A 195 -6.64 -2.78 -14.45
C PRO A 195 -5.15 -2.50 -14.24
N GLU A 196 -4.52 -1.83 -15.21
CA GLU A 196 -3.11 -1.43 -15.18
C GLU A 196 -2.78 -0.35 -14.14
N TRP A 197 -3.79 0.32 -13.56
CA TRP A 197 -3.59 1.27 -12.47
C TRP A 197 -3.74 0.64 -11.09
N LEU A 198 -4.06 -0.65 -11.03
CA LEU A 198 -4.33 -1.39 -9.81
C LEU A 198 -3.21 -2.41 -9.58
N HIS A 199 -2.14 -1.97 -8.90
CA HIS A 199 -0.92 -2.78 -8.74
C HIS A 199 -0.98 -3.73 -7.53
N PHE A 200 -1.54 -3.28 -6.41
CA PHE A 200 -1.70 -4.07 -5.17
C PHE A 200 -2.78 -3.45 -4.26
N LEU A 201 -3.12 -4.13 -3.16
CA LEU A 201 -4.09 -3.63 -2.16
C LEU A 201 -3.47 -3.49 -0.77
N HIS A 202 -3.95 -2.49 -0.02
CA HIS A 202 -3.79 -2.43 1.43
C HIS A 202 -4.94 -3.16 2.13
N ILE A 203 -4.59 -4.14 2.95
CA ILE A 203 -5.53 -5.07 3.57
C ILE A 203 -5.61 -4.85 5.07
N SER A 204 -6.83 -4.58 5.54
CA SER A 204 -7.23 -4.69 6.93
C SER A 204 -8.75 -4.81 7.01
N ASP A 205 -9.27 -5.06 8.20
CA ASP A 205 -10.70 -5.02 8.48
C ASP A 205 -11.01 -3.91 9.50
N CYS A 206 -12.29 -3.62 9.69
CA CYS A 206 -12.75 -2.67 10.69
C CYS A 206 -14.13 -3.03 11.21
N LEU A 207 -14.46 -2.53 12.41
CA LEU A 207 -15.81 -2.69 12.96
C LEU A 207 -16.87 -2.05 12.01
N PRO A 208 -18.12 -2.55 12.04
CA PRO A 208 -19.21 -1.92 11.29
C PRO A 208 -19.44 -0.48 11.76
N GLY A 209 -19.86 0.35 10.82
CA GLY A 209 -20.04 1.79 11.02
C GLY A 209 -18.88 2.60 10.46
N ILE A 210 -19.06 3.92 10.39
CA ILE A 210 -18.07 4.88 9.90
C ILE A 210 -17.96 5.94 10.98
N ALA A 211 -16.74 6.26 11.41
CA ALA A 211 -16.53 7.29 12.41
C ALA A 211 -17.06 8.64 11.91
N ASP A 212 -17.89 9.30 12.71
CA ASP A 212 -18.51 10.58 12.34
C ASP A 212 -17.57 11.78 12.44
N THR A 213 -16.37 11.59 13.01
CA THR A 213 -15.36 12.65 13.22
C THR A 213 -14.03 12.32 12.56
N ARG A 214 -13.28 13.37 12.22
CA ARG A 214 -11.93 13.25 11.65
C ARG A 214 -10.99 12.52 12.62
N GLU A 215 -11.07 12.84 13.90
CA GLU A 215 -10.27 12.25 14.97
C GLU A 215 -10.57 10.76 15.11
N GLY A 216 -11.85 10.37 15.03
CA GLY A 216 -12.25 8.97 15.09
C GLY A 216 -11.74 8.17 13.88
N MET A 217 -11.80 8.74 12.67
CA MET A 217 -11.22 8.09 11.48
C MET A 217 -9.70 7.93 11.59
N ILE A 218 -8.99 8.94 12.12
CA ILE A 218 -7.54 8.87 12.33
C ILE A 218 -7.18 7.80 13.35
N GLN A 219 -7.89 7.77 14.49
CA GLN A 219 -7.67 6.75 15.52
C GLN A 219 -7.88 5.34 14.96
N LEU A 220 -8.96 5.14 14.19
CA LEU A 220 -9.25 3.85 13.57
C LEU A 220 -8.12 3.43 12.62
N ALA A 221 -7.72 4.33 11.71
CA ALA A 221 -6.70 4.05 10.72
C ALA A 221 -5.31 3.78 11.32
N ARG A 222 -4.99 4.37 12.48
CA ARG A 222 -3.65 4.31 13.08
C ARG A 222 -3.51 3.33 14.24
N ASP A 223 -4.60 2.94 14.90
CA ASP A 223 -4.49 2.21 16.18
C ASP A 223 -5.50 1.07 16.36
N ALA A 224 -6.53 0.96 15.51
CA ALA A 224 -7.65 0.05 15.78
C ALA A 224 -8.14 -0.73 14.55
N ARG A 225 -7.27 -0.96 13.55
CA ARG A 225 -7.59 -1.87 12.45
C ARG A 225 -7.73 -3.32 12.98
N LEU A 226 -8.57 -4.13 12.32
CA LEU A 226 -8.90 -5.50 12.71
C LEU A 226 -8.33 -6.52 11.72
N TYR A 227 -8.19 -7.77 12.16
CA TYR A 227 -7.82 -8.86 11.25
C TYR A 227 -8.97 -9.12 10.26
N PRO A 228 -8.65 -9.45 9.00
CA PRO A 228 -9.66 -9.90 8.06
C PRO A 228 -10.60 -10.95 8.68
N GLY A 229 -11.90 -10.73 8.54
CA GLY A 229 -12.95 -11.62 9.02
C GLY A 229 -13.43 -11.35 10.45
N GLU A 230 -12.81 -10.40 11.16
CA GLU A 230 -13.31 -9.93 12.46
C GLU A 230 -14.24 -8.72 12.34
N GLY A 231 -14.32 -8.11 11.15
CA GLY A 231 -15.03 -6.87 10.92
C GLY A 231 -16.12 -6.96 9.86
N TRP A 232 -16.17 -5.95 9.00
CA TRP A 232 -17.28 -5.65 8.11
C TRP A 232 -16.90 -5.62 6.62
N ILE A 233 -15.61 -5.64 6.29
CA ILE A 233 -15.17 -5.47 4.90
C ILE A 233 -15.55 -6.69 4.03
N ASP A 234 -16.21 -6.43 2.89
CA ASP A 234 -16.51 -7.45 1.87
C ASP A 234 -15.28 -7.71 0.98
N PHE A 235 -14.32 -8.47 1.52
CA PHE A 235 -13.10 -8.83 0.80
C PHE A 235 -13.39 -9.62 -0.47
N ALA A 236 -14.41 -10.49 -0.48
CA ALA A 236 -14.75 -11.26 -1.66
C ALA A 236 -15.25 -10.35 -2.78
N GLY A 237 -16.14 -9.42 -2.45
CA GLY A 237 -16.63 -8.42 -3.39
C GLY A 237 -15.52 -7.53 -3.97
N ILE A 238 -14.53 -7.17 -3.17
CA ILE A 238 -13.36 -6.39 -3.61
C ILE A 238 -12.46 -7.22 -4.53
N ILE A 239 -12.00 -8.39 -4.07
CA ILE A 239 -11.04 -9.24 -4.79
C ILE A 239 -11.60 -9.67 -6.15
N GLU A 240 -12.89 -10.01 -6.24
CA GLU A 240 -13.53 -10.43 -7.49
C GLU A 240 -13.56 -9.33 -8.56
N ARG A 241 -13.49 -8.05 -8.15
CA ARG A 241 -13.59 -6.88 -9.05
C ARG A 241 -12.24 -6.25 -9.38
N CYS A 242 -11.20 -6.53 -8.60
CA CYS A 242 -9.82 -6.17 -8.93
C CYS A 242 -9.23 -7.12 -10.00
N PRO A 243 -8.17 -6.75 -10.73
CA PRO A 243 -7.32 -7.74 -11.42
C PRO A 243 -6.69 -8.71 -10.40
N PRO A 244 -5.93 -9.74 -10.82
CA PRO A 244 -5.09 -10.50 -9.89
C PRO A 244 -4.16 -9.54 -9.10
N MET A 245 -4.20 -9.60 -7.77
CA MET A 245 -3.52 -8.63 -6.89
C MET A 245 -2.51 -9.29 -5.96
N ASN A 246 -1.46 -8.55 -5.62
CA ASN A 246 -0.69 -8.74 -4.39
C ASN A 246 -1.34 -7.99 -3.23
N TYR A 247 -1.05 -8.41 -2.00
CA TYR A 247 -1.65 -7.86 -0.79
C TYR A 247 -0.59 -7.36 0.18
N SER A 248 -0.58 -6.07 0.47
CA SER A 248 0.15 -5.51 1.60
C SER A 248 -0.77 -5.40 2.80
N ILE A 249 -0.44 -6.09 3.90
CA ILE A 249 -1.26 -6.07 5.10
C ILE A 249 -0.87 -4.86 5.94
N GLU A 250 -1.67 -3.79 5.84
CA GLU A 250 -1.56 -2.57 6.62
C GLU A 250 -2.59 -2.55 7.74
N LEU A 251 -2.17 -2.98 8.93
CA LEU A 251 -3.06 -3.30 10.04
C LEU A 251 -2.46 -2.87 11.38
N PRO A 252 -2.30 -1.56 11.63
CA PRO A 252 -1.86 -1.10 12.92
C PRO A 252 -2.92 -1.37 13.99
N ASN A 253 -2.51 -2.03 15.06
CA ASN A 253 -3.33 -2.22 16.26
C ASN A 253 -2.45 -2.25 17.52
N GLN A 254 -2.36 -1.10 18.20
CA GLN A 254 -1.46 -0.94 19.36
C GLN A 254 -1.79 -1.90 20.51
N SER A 255 -3.06 -2.17 20.76
CA SER A 255 -3.47 -3.09 21.83
C SER A 255 -2.97 -4.50 21.56
N ARG A 256 -3.11 -4.98 20.32
CA ARG A 256 -2.66 -6.32 19.91
C ARG A 256 -1.15 -6.43 19.90
N VAL A 257 -0.46 -5.41 19.40
CA VAL A 257 1.00 -5.34 19.46
C VAL A 257 1.49 -5.41 20.91
N SER A 258 0.86 -4.67 21.83
CA SER A 258 1.24 -4.66 23.25
C SER A 258 1.00 -6.01 23.94
N GLU A 259 -0.07 -6.71 23.56
CA GLU A 259 -0.45 -8.00 24.15
C GLU A 259 0.35 -9.18 23.56
N LEU A 260 0.51 -9.21 22.24
CA LEU A 260 1.03 -10.36 21.49
C LEU A 260 2.51 -10.20 21.12
N GLY A 261 3.01 -8.97 21.07
CA GLY A 261 4.29 -8.64 20.43
C GLY A 261 4.21 -8.63 18.90
N TYR A 262 5.27 -8.15 18.27
CA TYR A 262 5.30 -7.92 16.81
C TYR A 262 5.09 -9.19 15.98
N GLU A 263 5.79 -10.28 16.33
CA GLU A 263 5.78 -11.48 15.50
C GLU A 263 4.44 -12.22 15.52
N GLU A 264 3.84 -12.40 16.69
CA GLU A 264 2.53 -13.02 16.80
C GLU A 264 1.44 -12.17 16.16
N HIS A 265 1.49 -10.84 16.33
CA HIS A 265 0.58 -9.93 15.66
C HIS A 265 0.68 -10.06 14.13
N ALA A 266 1.89 -9.96 13.57
CA ALA A 266 2.12 -10.09 12.13
C ALA A 266 1.69 -11.46 11.59
N ARG A 267 1.94 -12.56 12.33
CA ARG A 267 1.51 -13.91 11.92
C ARG A 267 0.00 -14.05 11.91
N ARG A 268 -0.72 -13.45 12.87
CA ARG A 268 -2.18 -13.45 12.89
C ARG A 268 -2.77 -12.61 11.75
N CYS A 269 -2.20 -11.44 11.45
CA CYS A 269 -2.56 -10.65 10.28
C CYS A 269 -2.56 -11.52 9.00
N LEU A 270 -1.45 -12.22 8.75
CA LEU A 270 -1.30 -13.09 7.58
C LEU A 270 -2.26 -14.28 7.59
N THR A 271 -2.37 -14.96 8.74
CA THR A 271 -3.20 -16.17 8.87
C THR A 271 -4.66 -15.85 8.60
N HIS A 272 -5.18 -14.76 9.19
CA HIS A 272 -6.55 -14.32 8.96
C HIS A 272 -6.79 -13.90 7.51
N ALA A 273 -5.87 -13.13 6.91
CA ALA A 273 -5.98 -12.76 5.50
C ALA A 273 -6.08 -14.00 4.60
N LYS A 274 -5.14 -14.96 4.73
CA LYS A 274 -5.14 -16.19 3.95
C LYS A 274 -6.40 -17.04 4.18
N GLN A 275 -6.89 -17.12 5.41
CA GLN A 275 -8.12 -17.86 5.74
C GLN A 275 -9.38 -17.23 5.13
N VAL A 276 -9.53 -15.91 5.24
CA VAL A 276 -10.72 -15.19 4.75
C VAL A 276 -10.74 -15.11 3.23
N PHE A 277 -9.58 -14.88 2.61
CA PHE A 277 -9.50 -14.77 1.16
C PHE A 277 -9.69 -16.14 0.52
N GLY A 278 -9.09 -17.17 1.12
CA GLY A 278 -9.24 -18.57 0.73
C GLY A 278 -8.99 -18.78 -0.78
N ALA A 279 -9.98 -19.36 -1.45
CA ALA A 279 -9.95 -19.60 -2.89
C ALA A 279 -10.53 -18.46 -3.73
N THR A 280 -10.89 -17.32 -3.11
CA THR A 280 -11.40 -16.16 -3.85
C THR A 280 -10.31 -15.62 -4.77
N ARG A 281 -10.68 -15.36 -6.02
CA ARG A 281 -9.79 -14.84 -7.05
C ARG A 281 -10.52 -13.79 -7.87
N SER A 282 -9.77 -13.01 -8.63
CA SER A 282 -10.32 -12.05 -9.59
C SER A 282 -11.33 -12.74 -10.52
N LYS A 283 -12.49 -12.10 -10.71
CA LYS A 283 -13.47 -12.42 -11.75
C LYS A 283 -13.49 -11.32 -12.83
N ARG A 284 -12.60 -10.35 -12.71
CA ARG A 284 -12.48 -9.25 -13.66
C ARG A 284 -11.96 -9.80 -14.99
N ARG A 285 -12.67 -9.51 -16.08
CA ARG A 285 -12.18 -9.84 -17.42
C ARG A 285 -11.01 -8.93 -17.75
N MET A 286 -9.84 -9.52 -17.90
CA MET A 286 -8.67 -8.83 -18.46
C MET A 286 -8.85 -8.75 -19.98
N ALA A 287 -8.59 -7.60 -20.58
CA ALA A 287 -8.52 -7.52 -22.03
C ALA A 287 -7.34 -8.37 -22.53
N GLU A 288 -7.53 -9.14 -23.60
CA GLU A 288 -6.39 -9.78 -24.26
C GLU A 288 -5.45 -8.68 -24.77
N PRO A 289 -4.13 -8.79 -24.54
CA PRO A 289 -3.20 -7.86 -25.14
C PRO A 289 -3.39 -7.90 -26.66
N LEU A 290 -3.63 -6.73 -27.27
CA LEU A 290 -3.68 -6.59 -28.72
C LEU A 290 -2.41 -7.19 -29.29
N ALA A 291 -2.55 -8.25 -30.09
CA ALA A 291 -1.42 -8.89 -30.74
C ALA A 291 -0.62 -7.84 -31.53
N ALA A 292 0.66 -7.70 -31.19
CA ALA A 292 1.62 -6.86 -31.91
C ALA A 292 1.93 -7.42 -33.31
#